data_AF-A0A9X1ZA65-F1
#
_entry.id   AF-A0A9X1ZA65-F1
#
_cell.length_a   1.000
_cell.length_b   1.000
_cell.length_c   1.000
_cell.angle_alpha   90.00
_cell.angle_beta   90.00
_cell.angle_gamma   90.00
#
_symmetry.space_group_name_H-M   'P 1'
#
loop_
_entity.id
_entity.type
_entity.pdbx_description
1 polymer ?
#
loop_
_entity_poly.entity_id
_entity_poly.type
_entity_poly.pdbx_seq_one_letter_code
_entity_poly.pdbx_strand_id
1 'polypeptide(L)'
;MQQFPMTISAAGNFSDSLKPLLAELEMWLNFQALKADWYSNEAHVLQFNFSLVRSLTDAMAQQTRETDSSSWVVAGGYAYLFEPKNLHTKAYIAVEDLLKSGTGIEREIKTRLLAVANAVAAEHDLLRLSL
;
A
#
# COMPACT_ATOMS: atom_id res chain seq x y z
N MET A 1 -9.50 -13.07 -14.89
CA MET A 1 -8.25 -13.03 -14.09
C MET A 1 -8.68 -12.87 -12.64
N GLN A 2 -8.14 -13.68 -11.71
CA GLN A 2 -8.37 -13.45 -10.28
C GLN A 2 -7.57 -12.20 -9.89
N GLN A 3 -8.25 -11.19 -9.36
CA GLN A 3 -7.61 -9.99 -8.81
C GLN A 3 -7.33 -10.27 -7.34
N PHE A 4 -6.06 -10.16 -6.93
CA PHE A 4 -5.69 -10.35 -5.54
C PHE A 4 -6.23 -9.20 -4.67
N PRO A 5 -6.53 -9.44 -3.37
CA PRO A 5 -7.05 -8.40 -2.48
C PRO A 5 -6.11 -7.21 -2.29
N MET A 6 -4.80 -7.43 -2.41
CA MET A 6 -3.81 -6.38 -2.36
C MET A 6 -3.22 -6.17 -3.75
N THR A 7 -3.28 -4.95 -4.25
CA THR A 7 -2.74 -4.58 -5.57
C THR A 7 -1.71 -3.47 -5.44
N ILE A 8 -0.69 -3.49 -6.31
CA ILE A 8 0.37 -2.49 -6.30
C ILE A 8 0.54 -1.90 -7.70
N SER A 9 0.41 -0.58 -7.76
CA SER A 9 0.55 0.23 -8.97
C SER A 9 1.64 1.29 -8.77
N ALA A 10 1.99 1.99 -9.84
CA ALA A 10 2.83 3.18 -9.78
C ALA A 10 2.08 4.35 -10.41
N ALA A 11 2.05 5.50 -9.74
CA ALA A 11 1.33 6.68 -10.19
C ALA A 11 2.24 7.63 -11.00
N GLY A 12 1.77 8.11 -12.15
CA GLY A 12 2.49 9.07 -13.00
C GLY A 12 3.55 8.42 -13.92
N ASN A 13 4.66 9.12 -14.15
CA ASN A 13 5.64 8.81 -15.20
C ASN A 13 6.71 7.79 -14.76
N PHE A 14 6.34 6.77 -13.98
CA PHE A 14 7.27 5.70 -13.64
C PHE A 14 7.59 4.88 -14.90
N SER A 15 8.85 4.45 -15.02
CA SER A 15 9.30 3.63 -16.15
C SER A 15 8.59 2.28 -16.15
N ASP A 16 8.25 1.77 -17.33
CA ASP A 16 7.73 0.41 -17.53
C ASP A 16 8.68 -0.67 -16.97
N SER A 17 9.96 -0.35 -16.81
CA SER A 17 10.95 -1.23 -16.17
C SER A 17 10.65 -1.53 -14.70
N LEU A 18 9.73 -0.80 -14.06
CA LEU A 18 9.29 -1.08 -12.68
C LEU A 18 8.20 -2.14 -12.61
N LYS A 19 7.52 -2.49 -13.72
CA LYS A 19 6.44 -3.48 -13.73
C LYS A 19 6.82 -4.83 -13.09
N PRO A 20 8.02 -5.40 -13.36
CA PRO A 20 8.44 -6.63 -12.70
C PRO A 20 8.52 -6.48 -11.17
N LEU A 21 9.12 -5.39 -10.69
CA LEU A 21 9.21 -5.09 -9.25
C LEU A 21 7.82 -4.92 -8.61
N LEU A 22 6.89 -4.22 -9.27
CA LEU A 22 5.52 -4.07 -8.77
C LEU A 22 4.82 -5.43 -8.61
N ALA A 23 4.96 -6.30 -9.61
CA ALA A 23 4.40 -7.65 -9.58
C ALA A 23 5.04 -8.51 -8.47
N GLU A 24 6.36 -8.42 -8.28
CA GLU A 24 7.06 -9.12 -7.19
C GLU A 24 6.60 -8.65 -5.81
N LEU A 25 6.46 -7.33 -5.62
CA LEU A 25 5.97 -6.75 -4.38
C LEU A 25 4.51 -7.16 -4.10
N GLU A 26 3.65 -7.15 -5.14
CA GLU A 26 2.25 -7.55 -5.03
C GLU A 26 2.12 -9.02 -4.63
N MET A 27 2.84 -9.90 -5.33
CA MET A 27 2.87 -11.33 -5.03
C MET A 27 3.39 -11.59 -3.62
N TRP A 28 4.51 -10.96 -3.25
CA TRP A 28 5.08 -11.10 -1.92
C TRP A 28 4.11 -10.64 -0.83
N LEU A 29 3.45 -9.51 -1.00
CA LEU A 29 2.54 -8.96 0.01
C LEU A 29 1.30 -9.85 0.19
N ASN A 30 0.71 -10.32 -0.91
CA ASN A 30 -0.39 -11.27 -0.85
C ASN A 30 0.02 -12.61 -0.24
N PHE A 31 1.25 -13.06 -0.46
CA PHE A 31 1.77 -14.26 0.20
C PHE A 31 1.92 -14.07 1.72
N GLN A 32 2.36 -12.89 2.19
CA GLN A 32 2.39 -12.59 3.63
C GLN A 32 0.97 -12.64 4.23
N ALA A 33 0.00 -12.02 3.56
CA ALA A 33 -1.40 -12.02 4.00
C ALA A 33 -2.00 -13.43 4.04
N LEU A 34 -1.72 -14.25 3.03
CA LEU A 34 -2.16 -15.65 2.99
C LEU A 34 -1.53 -16.47 4.14
N LYS A 35 -0.23 -16.29 4.39
CA LYS A 35 0.46 -16.96 5.51
C LYS A 35 -0.11 -16.55 6.87
N ALA A 36 -0.62 -15.33 6.98
CA ALA A 36 -1.27 -14.79 8.17
C ALA A 36 -2.78 -15.08 8.24
N ASP A 37 -3.31 -15.92 7.34
CA ASP A 37 -4.71 -16.34 7.27
C ASP A 37 -5.71 -15.19 7.00
N TRP A 38 -5.28 -14.09 6.37
CA TRP A 38 -6.16 -12.93 6.14
C TRP A 38 -7.33 -13.21 5.19
N TYR A 39 -7.25 -14.28 4.40
CA TYR A 39 -8.22 -14.59 3.34
C TYR A 39 -9.15 -15.75 3.70
N SER A 40 -9.14 -16.24 4.95
CA SER A 40 -10.01 -17.35 5.38
C SER A 40 -11.49 -16.99 5.47
N ASN A 41 -11.80 -15.72 5.74
CA ASN A 41 -13.18 -15.21 5.76
C ASN A 41 -13.48 -14.39 4.50
N GLU A 42 -14.03 -15.04 3.48
CA GLU A 42 -14.35 -14.42 2.19
C GLU A 42 -15.31 -13.22 2.29
N ALA A 43 -16.12 -13.14 3.36
CA ALA A 43 -17.05 -12.03 3.59
C ALA A 43 -16.38 -10.77 4.17
N HIS A 44 -15.14 -10.88 4.67
CA HIS A 44 -14.44 -9.81 5.39
C HIS A 44 -12.99 -9.65 4.91
N VAL A 45 -12.76 -9.79 3.61
CA VAL A 45 -11.44 -9.59 3.03
C VAL A 45 -11.16 -8.09 2.90
N LEU A 46 -10.13 -7.61 3.61
CA LEU A 46 -9.60 -6.26 3.43
C LEU A 46 -8.95 -6.12 2.06
N GLN A 47 -9.33 -5.08 1.33
CA GLN A 47 -8.76 -4.74 0.04
C GLN A 47 -7.78 -3.58 0.16
N PHE A 48 -6.67 -3.66 -0.57
CA PHE A 48 -5.64 -2.63 -0.57
C PHE A 48 -5.23 -2.27 -2.00
N ASN A 49 -5.29 -0.98 -2.31
CA ASN A 49 -4.75 -0.40 -3.53
C ASN A 49 -3.57 0.48 -3.17
N PHE A 50 -2.37 -0.07 -3.35
CA PHE A 50 -1.13 0.66 -3.17
C PHE A 50 -0.71 1.34 -4.48
N SER A 51 -0.23 2.57 -4.37
CA SER A 51 0.40 3.31 -5.45
C SER A 51 1.76 3.82 -5.02
N LEU A 52 2.81 3.38 -5.70
CA LEU A 52 4.12 4.02 -5.58
C LEU A 52 4.05 5.42 -6.19
N VAL A 53 4.45 6.42 -5.42
CA VAL A 53 4.47 7.84 -5.80
C VAL A 53 5.88 8.39 -5.62
N ARG A 54 6.24 9.45 -6.35
CA ARG A 54 7.54 10.10 -6.14
C ARG A 54 7.61 10.70 -4.74
N SER A 55 6.74 11.66 -4.46
CA SER A 55 6.61 12.31 -3.15
C SER A 55 5.17 12.22 -2.64
N LEU A 56 4.98 12.20 -1.32
CA LEU A 56 3.63 12.31 -0.75
C LEU A 56 3.02 13.68 -1.00
N THR A 57 3.84 14.74 -0.97
CA THR A 57 3.38 16.11 -1.19
C THR A 57 2.66 16.25 -2.53
N ASP A 58 3.26 15.71 -3.61
CA ASP A 58 2.67 15.78 -4.95
C ASP A 58 1.39 14.95 -5.05
N ALA A 59 1.41 13.74 -4.48
CA ALA A 59 0.26 12.82 -4.51
C ALA A 59 -0.93 13.38 -3.72
N MET A 60 -0.67 13.94 -2.54
CA MET A 60 -1.70 14.48 -1.66
C MET A 60 -2.26 15.81 -2.16
N ALA A 61 -1.45 16.67 -2.78
CA ALA A 61 -1.92 17.93 -3.36
C ALA A 61 -2.96 17.71 -4.48
N GLN A 62 -2.91 16.58 -5.18
CA GLN A 62 -3.93 16.20 -6.16
C GLN A 62 -5.23 15.73 -5.48
N GLN A 63 -5.14 15.03 -4.35
CA GLN A 63 -6.30 14.50 -3.62
C GLN A 63 -7.08 15.56 -2.82
N THR A 64 -6.41 16.57 -2.26
CA THR A 64 -7.09 17.66 -1.52
C THR A 64 -8.07 18.47 -2.37
N ARG A 65 -8.01 18.34 -3.71
CA ARG A 65 -8.97 18.96 -4.63
C ARG A 65 -10.23 18.13 -4.87
N GLU A 66 -10.22 16.85 -4.53
CA GLU A 66 -11.25 15.89 -4.90
C GLU A 66 -12.06 15.37 -3.71
N THR A 67 -11.64 15.61 -2.45
CA THR A 67 -12.34 15.04 -1.30
C THR A 67 -12.32 15.98 -0.10
N ASP A 68 -13.39 16.75 0.07
CA ASP A 68 -13.74 17.34 1.36
C ASP A 68 -14.13 16.20 2.32
N SER A 69 -13.39 16.05 3.44
CA SER A 69 -13.68 15.22 4.64
C SER A 69 -13.00 13.84 4.81
N SER A 70 -12.18 13.32 3.90
CA SER A 70 -11.45 12.06 4.16
C SER A 70 -10.15 12.31 4.94
N SER A 71 -10.11 11.87 6.20
CA SER A 71 -8.94 12.04 7.07
C SER A 71 -7.84 11.03 6.70
N TRP A 72 -7.06 11.37 5.68
CA TRP A 72 -5.85 10.61 5.34
C TRP A 72 -4.92 10.53 6.55
N VAL A 73 -4.46 9.33 6.86
CA VAL A 73 -3.39 9.11 7.84
C VAL A 73 -2.06 9.25 7.10
N VAL A 74 -1.22 10.16 7.57
CA VAL A 74 0.08 10.47 6.95
C VAL A 74 1.20 10.14 7.94
N ALA A 75 2.20 9.41 7.47
CA ALA A 75 3.39 9.05 8.23
C ALA A 75 4.65 9.17 7.37
N GLY A 76 5.82 8.87 7.96
CA GLY A 76 7.09 8.93 7.25
C GLY A 76 7.12 7.99 6.04
N GLY A 77 7.01 8.56 4.84
CA GLY A 77 7.14 7.84 3.57
C GLY A 77 5.88 7.15 3.04
N TYR A 78 4.73 7.24 3.74
CA TYR A 78 3.46 6.75 3.24
C TYR A 78 2.26 7.57 3.73
N ALA A 79 1.15 7.49 2.99
CA ALA A 79 -0.16 8.00 3.41
C ALA A 79 -1.24 6.99 3.03
N TYR A 80 -2.29 6.84 3.83
CA TYR A 80 -3.39 5.95 3.49
C TYR A 80 -4.75 6.50 3.95
N LEU A 81 -5.79 6.01 3.29
CA LEU A 81 -7.19 6.25 3.60
C LEU A 81 -7.91 4.91 3.58
N PHE A 82 -8.49 4.54 4.72
CA PHE A 82 -9.37 3.39 4.83
C PHE A 82 -10.83 3.82 4.66
N GLU A 83 -11.58 3.11 3.84
CA GLU A 83 -13.00 3.29 3.56
C GLU A 83 -13.79 2.11 4.17
N PRO A 84 -14.32 2.23 5.40
CA PRO A 84 -14.90 1.09 6.12
C PRO A 84 -16.09 0.45 5.42
N LYS A 85 -16.87 1.23 4.65
CA LYS A 85 -18.07 0.74 3.93
C LYS A 85 -17.74 -0.34 2.91
N ASN A 86 -16.54 -0.28 2.32
CA ASN A 86 -16.11 -1.18 1.25
C ASN A 86 -14.92 -2.05 1.66
N LEU A 87 -14.48 -1.97 2.93
CA LEU A 87 -13.25 -2.60 3.44
C LEU A 87 -12.04 -2.32 2.55
N HIS A 88 -11.97 -1.10 2.02
CA HIS A 88 -11.01 -0.74 0.98
C HIS A 88 -10.02 0.30 1.49
N THR A 89 -8.73 0.06 1.26
CA THR A 89 -7.66 0.99 1.63
C THR A 89 -6.99 1.51 0.38
N LYS A 90 -6.94 2.84 0.22
CA LYS A 90 -6.08 3.51 -0.75
C LYS A 90 -4.81 3.95 -0.05
N ALA A 91 -3.66 3.67 -0.64
CA ALA A 91 -2.38 4.01 -0.01
C ALA A 91 -1.34 4.51 -1.01
N TYR A 92 -0.64 5.57 -0.63
CA TYR A 92 0.52 6.10 -1.33
C TYR A 92 1.80 5.73 -0.61
N ILE A 93 2.76 5.18 -1.35
CA ILE A 93 4.10 4.86 -0.85
C ILE A 93 5.09 5.76 -1.59
N ALA A 94 5.65 6.74 -0.90
CA ALA A 94 6.67 7.60 -1.48
C ALA A 94 7.99 6.85 -1.64
N VAL A 95 8.75 7.18 -2.67
CA VAL A 95 10.07 6.57 -2.93
C VAL A 95 11.19 7.58 -3.15
N GLU A 96 10.89 8.88 -3.27
CA GLU A 96 11.90 9.92 -3.54
C GLU A 96 13.02 9.93 -2.50
N ASP A 97 12.70 9.77 -1.22
CA ASP A 97 13.68 9.77 -0.14
C ASP A 97 14.56 8.51 -0.18
N LEU A 98 14.01 7.37 -0.61
CA LEU A 98 14.72 6.10 -0.76
C LEU A 98 15.75 6.15 -1.90
N LEU A 99 15.47 6.92 -2.95
CA LEU A 99 16.40 7.11 -4.07
C LEU A 99 17.65 7.89 -3.64
N LYS A 100 17.55 8.72 -2.60
CA LYS A 100 18.66 9.54 -2.08
C LYS A 100 19.57 8.76 -1.12
N SER A 101 19.06 7.71 -0.46
CA SER A 101 19.79 6.94 0.54
C SER A 101 20.64 5.78 0.00
N GLY A 102 20.43 5.35 -1.25
CA GLY A 102 21.15 4.20 -1.83
C GLY A 102 20.57 2.83 -1.43
N THR A 103 21.36 1.75 -1.60
CA THR A 103 20.94 0.33 -1.55
C THR A 103 19.94 -0.02 -0.44
N GLY A 104 18.89 -0.79 -0.77
CA GLY A 104 17.85 -1.23 0.17
C GLY A 104 16.43 -0.75 -0.15
N ILE A 105 16.23 -0.08 -1.28
CA ILE A 105 14.94 0.51 -1.71
C ILE A 105 13.78 -0.49 -1.61
N GLU A 106 13.96 -1.72 -2.10
CA GLU A 106 12.89 -2.73 -2.06
C GLU A 106 12.48 -3.08 -0.63
N ARG A 107 13.45 -3.28 0.28
CA ARG A 107 13.16 -3.57 1.69
C ARG A 107 12.42 -2.42 2.37
N GLU A 108 12.77 -1.18 2.04
CA GLU A 108 12.09 0.00 2.57
C GLU A 108 10.67 0.14 2.01
N ILE A 109 10.46 -0.13 0.72
CA ILE A 109 9.12 -0.19 0.13
C ILE A 109 8.28 -1.26 0.84
N LYS A 110 8.83 -2.47 0.99
CA LYS A 110 8.18 -3.57 1.72
C LYS A 110 7.81 -3.16 3.16
N THR A 111 8.70 -2.47 3.85
CA THR A 111 8.46 -1.96 5.21
C THR A 111 7.28 -0.98 5.24
N ARG A 112 7.21 -0.05 4.27
CA ARG A 112 6.10 0.91 4.16
C ARG A 112 4.77 0.23 3.81
N LEU A 113 4.78 -0.73 2.89
CA LEU A 113 3.60 -1.54 2.55
C LEU A 113 3.05 -2.27 3.79
N LEU A 114 3.92 -2.95 4.54
CA LEU A 114 3.53 -3.64 5.77
C LEU A 114 3.06 -2.67 6.85
N ALA A 115 3.62 -1.47 6.94
CA ALA A 115 3.20 -0.48 7.93
C ALA A 115 1.74 -0.09 7.71
N VAL A 116 1.35 0.21 6.46
CA VAL A 116 -0.04 0.51 6.10
C VAL A 116 -0.94 -0.71 6.32
N ALA A 117 -0.57 -1.88 5.79
CA ALA A 117 -1.39 -3.08 5.90
C ALA A 117 -1.66 -3.44 7.37
N ASN A 118 -0.61 -3.41 8.21
CA ASN A 118 -0.72 -3.74 9.63
C ASN A 118 -1.47 -2.68 10.44
N ALA A 119 -1.44 -1.40 10.04
CA ALA A 119 -2.21 -0.36 10.70
C ALA A 119 -3.71 -0.62 10.54
N VAL A 120 -4.17 -0.92 9.33
CA VAL A 120 -5.58 -1.24 9.07
C VAL A 120 -5.95 -2.60 9.70
N ALA A 121 -5.10 -3.62 9.55
CA ALA A 121 -5.34 -4.94 10.11
C ALA A 121 -5.53 -4.97 11.63
N ALA A 122 -4.83 -4.09 12.36
CA ALA A 122 -4.98 -3.98 13.81
C ALA A 122 -6.39 -3.54 14.24
N GLU A 123 -7.12 -2.81 13.39
CA GLU A 123 -8.52 -2.42 13.64
C GLU A 123 -9.52 -3.55 13.38
N HIS A 124 -9.06 -4.67 12.80
CA HIS A 124 -9.87 -5.82 12.38
C HIS A 124 -9.43 -7.14 13.03
N ASP A 125 -8.62 -7.09 14.09
CA ASP A 125 -8.10 -8.27 14.81
C ASP A 125 -7.34 -9.27 13.92
N LEU A 126 -6.75 -8.80 12.82
CA LEU A 126 -5.97 -9.64 11.91
C LEU A 126 -4.52 -9.79 12.37
N LEU A 127 -3.93 -10.95 12.07
CA LEU A 127 -2.53 -11.24 12.41
C LEU A 127 -1.56 -10.29 11.69
N ARG A 128 -0.53 -9.84 12.40
CA ARG A 128 0.47 -8.92 11.84
C ARG A 128 1.31 -9.59 10.75
N LEU A 129 1.49 -8.90 9.62
CA LEU A 129 2.41 -9.26 8.54
C LEU A 129 3.86 -8.88 8.88
N SER A 130 4.82 -9.66 8.36
CA SER A 130 6.25 -9.48 8.61
C SER A 130 7.07 -9.42 7.31
N LEU A 131 8.29 -8.87 7.42
CA LEU A 131 9.30 -8.88 6.35
C LEU A 131 9.81 -10.29 6.06
#